data_AF-A0A954F3S3-F1
#
_entry.id   AF-A0A954F3S3-F1
#
_cell.length_a   1.000
_cell.length_b   1.000
_cell.length_c   1.000
_cell.angle_alpha   90.00
_cell.angle_beta   90.00
_cell.angle_gamma   90.00
#
_symmetry.space_group_name_H-M   'P 1'
#
loop_
_entity.id
_entity.type
_entity.pdbx_description
1 polymer ?
#
loop_
_entity_poly.entity_id
_entity_poly.type
_entity_poly.pdbx_seq_one_letter_code
_entity_poly.pdbx_strand_id
1 'polypeptide(L)'
;MKNPSDFQMNQRPRRLRVSQAMRNVVCETRVHPDQLIQPHFVLDQASGIEAIPSMPTIDRMGRKEVLARIEKDLNLGIKSVM
;
A
#
# COMPACT_ATOMS: atom_id res chain seq x y z
N MET A 1 -5.73 -22.56 -42.36
CA MET A 1 -5.72 -21.38 -41.46
C MET A 1 -7.01 -21.43 -40.63
N LYS A 2 -6.92 -21.40 -39.29
CA LYS A 2 -8.11 -21.40 -38.41
C LYS A 2 -8.84 -20.05 -38.50
N ASN A 3 -10.18 -20.07 -38.45
CA ASN A 3 -10.99 -18.86 -38.58
C ASN A 3 -10.88 -17.98 -37.33
N PRO A 4 -10.91 -16.63 -37.45
CA PRO A 4 -10.83 -15.72 -36.30
C PRO A 4 -11.94 -15.93 -35.26
N SER A 5 -13.11 -16.39 -35.70
CA SER A 5 -14.26 -16.73 -34.85
C SER A 5 -14.04 -17.97 -33.97
N ASP A 6 -13.11 -18.88 -34.32
CA ASP A 6 -12.78 -20.06 -33.51
C ASP A 6 -12.05 -19.70 -32.21
N PHE A 7 -11.38 -18.54 -32.18
CA PHE A 7 -10.67 -18.05 -30.99
C PHE A 7 -11.61 -17.44 -29.94
N GLN A 8 -12.73 -16.84 -30.38
CA GLN A 8 -13.71 -16.22 -29.48
C GLN A 8 -14.43 -17.22 -28.58
N MET A 9 -14.68 -18.45 -29.05
CA MET A 9 -15.30 -19.53 -28.25
C MET A 9 -14.33 -20.20 -27.25
N ASN A 10 -13.02 -20.12 -27.49
CA ASN A 10 -11.98 -20.76 -26.66
C ASN A 10 -11.37 -19.84 -25.60
N GLN A 11 -11.47 -18.52 -25.74
CA GLN A 11 -11.01 -17.59 -24.71
C GLN A 11 -12.06 -17.48 -23.59
N ARG A 12 -11.71 -18.02 -22.41
CA ARG A 12 -12.53 -17.92 -21.20
C ARG A 12 -11.76 -17.23 -20.08
N PRO A 13 -11.59 -15.88 -20.12
CA PRO A 13 -10.77 -15.14 -19.14
C PRO A 13 -11.21 -15.34 -17.69
N ARG A 14 -12.51 -15.63 -17.47
CA ARG A 14 -13.04 -15.95 -16.14
C ARG A 14 -12.40 -17.19 -15.50
N ARG A 15 -11.83 -18.13 -16.27
CA ARG A 15 -11.11 -19.30 -15.73
C ARG A 15 -9.93 -18.91 -14.85
N LEU A 16 -9.22 -17.84 -15.19
CA LEU A 16 -8.10 -17.32 -14.39
C LEU A 16 -8.53 -16.60 -13.11
N ARG A 17 -9.85 -16.38 -12.91
CA ARG A 17 -10.42 -15.68 -11.76
C ARG A 17 -11.22 -16.58 -10.81
N VAL A 18 -11.29 -17.89 -11.08
CA VAL A 18 -12.13 -18.85 -10.34
C VAL A 18 -11.75 -18.96 -8.87
N SER A 19 -10.46 -18.94 -8.55
CA SER A 19 -9.97 -19.07 -7.17
C SER A 19 -8.94 -17.99 -6.83
N GLN A 20 -8.75 -17.74 -5.53
CA GLN A 20 -7.70 -16.83 -5.06
C GLN A 20 -6.31 -17.31 -5.48
N ALA A 21 -6.04 -18.63 -5.38
CA ALA A 21 -4.78 -19.21 -5.81
C ALA A 21 -4.51 -18.92 -7.29
N MET A 22 -5.51 -19.07 -8.17
CA MET A 22 -5.33 -18.76 -9.57
C MET A 22 -5.04 -17.29 -9.82
N ARG A 23 -5.80 -16.40 -9.18
CA ARG A 23 -5.56 -14.94 -9.28
C ARG A 23 -4.17 -14.56 -8.79
N ASN A 24 -3.68 -15.20 -7.72
CA ASN A 24 -2.33 -14.94 -7.19
C ASN A 24 -1.23 -15.34 -8.18
N VAL A 25 -1.40 -16.44 -8.91
CA VAL A 25 -0.44 -16.91 -9.93
C VAL A 25 -0.40 -15.95 -11.12
N VAL A 26 -1.56 -15.50 -11.60
CA VAL A 26 -1.65 -14.62 -12.78
C VAL A 26 -1.53 -13.12 -12.44
N CYS A 27 -1.32 -12.77 -11.17
CA CYS A 27 -1.23 -11.39 -10.74
C CYS A 27 0.02 -10.72 -11.32
N GLU A 28 -0.17 -9.64 -12.08
CA GLU A 28 0.91 -8.89 -12.72
C GLU A 28 1.64 -7.98 -11.74
N THR A 29 0.90 -7.33 -10.83
CA THR A 29 1.45 -6.35 -9.89
C THR A 29 1.11 -6.73 -8.45
N ARG A 30 2.10 -6.67 -7.56
CA ARG A 30 1.92 -6.89 -6.12
C ARG A 30 2.39 -5.67 -5.36
N VAL A 31 1.62 -5.28 -4.35
CA VAL A 31 2.00 -4.22 -3.40
C VAL A 31 2.91 -4.82 -2.34
N HIS A 32 4.06 -4.20 -2.12
CA HIS A 32 5.02 -4.58 -1.08
C HIS A 32 5.27 -3.39 -0.14
N PRO A 33 5.48 -3.59 1.17
CA PRO A 33 5.75 -2.49 2.12
C PRO A 33 6.83 -1.50 1.67
N ASP A 34 7.91 -2.00 1.06
CA ASP A 34 8.99 -1.16 0.47
C ASP A 34 8.52 -0.16 -0.61
N GLN A 35 7.33 -0.34 -1.19
CA GLN A 35 6.75 0.58 -2.18
C GLN A 35 5.92 1.69 -1.53
N LEU A 36 5.70 1.63 -0.22
CA LEU A 36 4.92 2.62 0.53
C LEU A 36 5.82 3.75 1.03
N ILE A 37 5.27 4.95 1.06
CA ILE A 37 5.88 6.15 1.66
C ILE A 37 4.93 6.62 2.76
N GLN A 38 5.42 6.71 4.00
CA GLN A 38 4.63 7.18 5.12
C GLN A 38 4.91 8.68 5.39
N PRO A 39 3.93 9.57 5.17
CA PRO A 39 4.07 10.97 5.52
C PRO A 39 3.93 11.19 7.04
N HIS A 40 4.75 12.09 7.59
CA HIS A 40 4.68 12.53 8.99
C HIS A 40 4.54 14.05 9.08
N PHE A 41 3.57 14.54 9.85
CA PHE A 41 3.43 15.97 10.10
C PHE A 41 4.17 16.36 11.37
N VAL A 42 5.20 17.19 11.25
CA VAL A 42 6.11 17.52 12.35
C VAL A 42 5.78 18.90 12.93
N LEU A 43 5.64 18.96 14.26
CA LEU A 43 5.55 20.20 15.03
C LEU A 43 6.95 20.80 15.25
N ASP A 44 7.03 22.12 15.42
CA ASP A 44 8.30 22.80 15.71
C ASP A 44 8.85 22.44 17.11
N GLN A 45 7.94 22.16 18.04
CA GLN A 45 8.25 21.70 19.39
C GLN A 45 8.96 20.33 19.37
N ALA A 46 9.86 20.12 20.33
CA ALA A 46 10.58 18.86 20.46
C ALA A 46 9.66 17.67 20.81
N SER A 47 8.56 17.94 21.52
CA SER A 47 7.56 16.96 21.94
C SER A 47 6.16 17.58 21.89
N GLY A 48 5.16 16.77 21.57
CA GLY A 48 3.76 17.16 21.51
C GLY A 48 2.96 16.32 20.51
N ILE A 49 1.64 16.30 20.66
CA ILE A 49 0.70 15.65 19.75
C ILE A 49 -0.50 16.58 19.56
N GLU A 50 -0.83 16.91 18.32
CA GLU A 50 -1.97 17.75 17.96
C GLU A 50 -2.78 17.05 16.86
N ALA A 51 -4.04 16.75 17.15
CA ALA A 51 -4.92 16.10 16.18
C ALA A 51 -5.23 17.04 15.01
N ILE A 52 -5.30 16.48 13.80
CA ILE A 52 -5.74 17.22 12.61
C ILE A 52 -7.23 16.93 12.38
N PRO A 53 -8.16 17.87 12.64
CA PRO A 53 -9.60 17.58 12.60
C PRO A 53 -10.11 17.11 11.24
N SER A 54 -9.47 17.56 10.16
CA SER A 54 -9.81 17.15 8.79
C SER A 54 -9.22 15.79 8.38
N MET A 55 -8.28 15.25 9.16
CA MET A 55 -7.63 13.96 8.91
C MET A 55 -7.76 13.06 10.15
N PRO A 56 -8.93 12.44 10.36
CA PRO A 56 -9.14 11.55 11.50
C PRO A 56 -8.04 10.49 11.59
N THR A 57 -7.57 10.20 12.80
CA THR A 57 -6.47 9.27 13.12
C THR A 57 -5.05 9.73 12.74
N ILE A 58 -4.90 10.92 12.15
CA ILE A 58 -3.61 11.52 11.84
C ILE A 58 -3.37 12.74 12.74
N ASP A 59 -2.19 12.77 13.36
CA ASP A 59 -1.75 13.83 14.26
C ASP A 59 -0.50 14.52 13.72
N ARG A 60 -0.32 15.78 14.09
CA ARG A 60 0.98 16.45 14.07
C ARG A 60 1.73 16.08 15.34
N MET A 61 3.00 15.74 15.20
CA MET A 61 3.80 15.21 16.30
C MET A 61 5.11 15.98 16.45
N GLY A 62 5.58 16.14 17.68
CA GLY A 62 6.92 16.63 17.96
C GLY A 62 7.99 15.67 17.44
N ARG A 63 9.23 16.16 17.31
CA ARG A 63 10.34 15.37 16.75
C ARG A 63 10.58 14.04 17.48
N LYS A 64 10.39 14.01 18.80
CA LYS A 64 10.59 12.78 19.61
C LYS A 64 9.57 11.70 19.25
N GLU A 65 8.30 12.08 19.16
CA GLU A 65 7.20 11.15 18.85
C GLU A 65 7.28 10.67 17.41
N VAL A 66 7.68 11.53 16.46
CA VAL A 66 7.91 11.17 15.06
C VAL A 66 8.99 10.09 14.94
N LEU A 67 10.14 10.24 15.61
CA LEU A 67 11.20 9.23 15.56
C LEU A 67 10.74 7.87 16.08
N ALA A 68 9.98 7.86 17.19
CA ALA A 68 9.38 6.64 17.72
C ALA A 68 8.33 6.03 16.77
N ARG A 69 7.66 6.85 15.94
CA ARG A 69 6.73 6.37 14.92
C ARG A 69 7.47 5.78 13.72
N ILE A 70 8.52 6.45 13.24
CA ILE A 70 9.36 5.96 12.14
C ILE A 70 9.97 4.60 12.48
N GLU A 71 10.40 4.38 13.73
CA GLU A 71 10.89 3.06 14.16
C GLU A 71 9.81 1.96 14.03
N LYS A 72 8.55 2.28 14.35
CA LYS A 72 7.42 1.35 14.15
C LYS A 72 7.15 1.11 12.67
N ASP A 73 7.20 2.15 11.85
CA ASP A 73 6.99 2.05 10.40
C ASP A 73 8.07 1.17 9.76
N LEU A 74 9.32 1.32 10.20
CA LEU A 74 10.44 0.49 9.77
C LEU A 74 10.24 -0.99 10.16
N ASN A 75 9.75 -1.26 11.38
CA ASN A 75 9.42 -2.61 11.82
C ASN A 75 8.27 -3.24 11.01
N LEU A 76 7.39 -2.43 10.40
CA LEU A 76 6.36 -2.88 9.46
C LEU A 76 6.89 -3.08 8.02
N GLY A 77 8.15 -2.75 7.76
CA GLY A 77 8.78 -2.84 6.44
C GLY A 77 8.60 -1.61 5.56
N ILE A 78 8.10 -0.49 6.10
CA ILE A 78 8.00 0.78 5.37
C ILE A 78 9.35 1.48 5.47
N LYS A 79 10.03 1.64 4.33
CA LYS A 79 11.41 2.13 4.28
C LYS A 79 11.55 3.59 3.85
N SER A 80 10.44 4.22 3.46
CA SER A 80 10.43 5.58 2.92
C SER A 80 9.51 6.48 3.75
N VAL A 81 9.99 7.67 4.10
CA VAL A 81 9.27 8.67 4.90
C VAL A 81 9.28 10.03 4.19
N MET A 82 8.22 10.83 4.37
CA MET A 82 8.08 12.18 3.81
C MET A 82 7.65 13.17 4.88
#